data_AF-A0A939MLP4-F1
#
_entry.id   AF-A0A939MLP4-F1
#
_cell.length_a   1.000
_cell.length_b   1.000
_cell.length_c   1.000
_cell.angle_alpha   90.00
_cell.angle_beta   90.00
_cell.angle_gamma   90.00
#
_symmetry.space_group_name_H-M   'P 1'
#
loop_
_entity.id
_entity.type
_entity.pdbx_description
1 polymer ?
#
loop_
_entity_poly.entity_id
_entity_poly.type
_entity_poly.pdbx_seq_one_letter_code
_entity_poly.pdbx_strand_id
1 'polypeptide(L)'
;MSDLRNPGDAWVTAADGKRYWGRFGAAGLLAHDPARGVLLQHRVSWSDHGGTWGIPGGARHEGEDAVSGALRESTEEAGVPAPAILPRFSYLIDRGGWTYTTIIASVTAPFEARITDPESHALEWVPLERVAGYELHPGFGASWPLLRPLLADDADTARTAAAALAAAGSLSPLP
;
A
#
# COMPACT_ATOMS: atom_id res chain seq x y z
N MET A 1 26.38 1.00 -16.35
CA MET A 1 25.25 1.50 -17.15
C MET A 1 24.16 0.45 -17.10
N SER A 2 23.10 0.71 -16.34
CA SER A 2 21.87 -0.09 -16.35
C SER A 2 20.71 0.85 -16.03
N ASP A 3 20.57 1.90 -16.83
CA ASP A 3 19.42 2.81 -16.82
C ASP A 3 18.36 2.21 -17.75
N LEU A 4 17.87 1.01 -17.41
CA LEU A 4 16.59 0.55 -17.93
C LEU A 4 15.54 1.08 -16.95
N ARG A 5 15.24 2.38 -17.06
CA ARG A 5 14.06 2.93 -16.38
C ARG A 5 12.87 2.11 -16.82
N ASN A 6 12.13 1.60 -15.85
CA ASN A 6 10.88 0.96 -16.17
C ASN A 6 10.01 1.99 -16.93
N PRO A 7 9.29 1.62 -18.00
CA PRO A 7 8.36 2.54 -18.64
C PRO A 7 7.33 3.17 -17.68
N GLY A 8 7.08 2.51 -16.54
CA GLY A 8 6.28 3.01 -15.43
C GLY A 8 6.93 4.14 -14.61
N ASP A 9 8.26 4.27 -14.62
CA ASP A 9 9.04 5.22 -13.82
C ASP A 9 9.01 6.63 -14.42
N ALA A 10 7.82 7.23 -14.44
CA ALA A 10 7.62 8.57 -14.92
C ALA A 10 6.57 9.32 -14.11
N TRP A 11 6.76 10.63 -14.05
CA TRP A 11 5.77 11.55 -13.52
C TRP A 11 4.63 11.74 -14.51
N VAL A 12 3.39 11.71 -14.02
CA VAL A 12 2.20 12.10 -14.76
C VAL A 12 1.46 13.21 -14.03
N THR A 13 0.85 14.12 -14.80
CA THR A 13 -0.06 15.13 -14.25
C THR A 13 -1.49 14.60 -14.34
N ALA A 14 -2.18 14.49 -13.22
CA ALA A 14 -3.56 14.03 -13.17
C ALA A 14 -4.57 15.19 -13.37
N ALA A 15 -5.85 14.87 -13.49
CA ALA A 15 -6.91 15.86 -13.72
C ALA A 15 -7.06 16.87 -12.57
N ASP A 16 -6.62 16.53 -11.36
CA ASP A 16 -6.56 17.45 -10.22
C ASP A 16 -5.40 18.45 -10.27
N GLY A 17 -4.59 18.41 -11.34
CA GLY A 17 -3.46 19.30 -11.58
C GLY A 17 -2.18 18.94 -10.82
N LYS A 18 -2.20 17.88 -9.99
CA LYS A 18 -1.02 17.42 -9.26
C LYS A 18 -0.22 16.42 -10.07
N ARG A 19 1.05 16.26 -9.69
CA ARG A 19 1.96 15.29 -10.28
C ARG A 19 2.06 14.04 -9.40
N TYR A 20 2.05 12.88 -10.04
CA TYR A 20 2.14 11.58 -9.39
C TYR A 20 3.22 10.73 -10.05
N TRP A 21 3.96 9.95 -9.26
CA TRP A 21 4.93 8.98 -9.76
C TRP A 21 4.22 7.68 -10.17
N GLY A 22 4.68 7.06 -11.26
CA GLY A 22 4.08 5.84 -11.81
C GLY A 22 3.14 6.13 -12.96
N ARG A 23 3.64 6.05 -14.20
CA ARG A 23 2.88 6.34 -15.43
C ARG A 23 1.59 5.54 -15.54
N PHE A 24 1.63 4.30 -15.08
CA PHE A 24 0.50 3.38 -15.12
C PHE A 24 -0.21 3.29 -13.77
N GLY A 25 -0.06 4.29 -12.89
CA GLY A 25 -0.54 4.23 -11.51
C GLY A 25 0.46 3.57 -10.57
N ALA A 26 0.08 3.46 -9.30
CA ALA A 26 0.88 2.82 -8.25
C ALA A 26 0.01 1.92 -7.37
N ALA A 27 0.65 1.01 -6.65
CA ALA A 27 -0.03 0.13 -5.71
C ALA A 27 0.83 -0.13 -4.47
N GLY A 28 0.18 -0.36 -3.33
CA GLY A 28 0.86 -0.68 -2.07
C GLY A 28 0.12 -1.73 -1.27
N LEU A 29 0.84 -2.44 -0.41
CA LEU A 29 0.33 -3.56 0.36
C LEU A 29 0.09 -3.18 1.82
N LEU A 30 -1.18 -3.14 2.23
CA LEU A 30 -1.56 -3.11 3.65
C LEU A 30 -1.65 -4.55 4.17
N ALA A 31 -0.49 -5.11 4.53
CA ALA A 31 -0.39 -6.44 5.14
C ALA A 31 -0.76 -6.38 6.63
N HIS A 32 -1.76 -7.17 7.03
CA HIS A 32 -2.22 -7.27 8.42
C HIS A 32 -1.89 -8.64 9.01
N ASP A 33 -1.09 -8.62 10.07
CA ASP A 33 -0.84 -9.74 10.96
C ASP A 33 -1.64 -9.54 12.26
N PRO A 34 -2.59 -10.41 12.62
CA PRO A 34 -3.43 -10.21 13.80
C PRO A 34 -2.67 -10.08 15.13
N ALA A 35 -1.46 -10.62 15.23
CA ALA A 35 -0.66 -10.56 16.45
C ALA A 35 0.23 -9.31 16.51
N ARG A 36 0.59 -8.73 15.36
CA ARG A 36 1.61 -7.67 15.27
C ARG A 36 1.08 -6.34 14.72
N GLY A 37 -0.10 -6.34 14.10
CA GLY A 37 -0.68 -5.18 13.42
C GLY A 37 -0.28 -5.12 11.95
N VAL A 38 0.04 -3.93 11.44
CA VAL A 38 0.33 -3.71 10.02
C VAL A 38 1.81 -3.44 9.76
N LEU A 39 2.32 -3.90 8.63
CA LEU A 39 3.69 -3.60 8.21
C LEU A 39 3.75 -2.17 7.64
N LEU A 40 4.57 -1.32 8.27
CA LEU A 40 4.89 0.02 7.79
C LEU A 40 6.37 0.11 7.39
N GLN A 41 6.63 0.99 6.44
CA GLN A 41 7.94 1.34 5.91
C GLN A 41 8.19 2.83 6.14
N HIS A 42 9.35 3.14 6.73
CA HIS A 42 9.85 4.50 6.84
C HIS A 42 10.65 4.86 5.59
N ARG A 43 10.13 5.78 4.79
CA ARG A 43 10.67 6.12 3.47
C ARG A 43 11.92 6.96 3.59
N VAL A 44 12.91 6.73 2.72
CA VAL A 44 14.12 7.55 2.67
C VAL A 44 13.82 9.02 2.38
N SER A 45 14.60 9.91 2.99
CA SER A 45 14.37 11.37 2.92
C SER A 45 14.34 11.97 1.51
N TRP A 46 14.98 11.34 0.53
CA TRP A 46 15.01 11.80 -0.87
C TRP A 46 13.87 11.26 -1.74
N SER A 47 12.98 10.42 -1.21
CA SER A 47 11.79 9.98 -1.93
C SER A 47 10.73 11.09 -1.97
N ASP A 48 9.74 10.95 -2.85
CA ASP A 48 8.49 11.73 -2.71
C ASP A 48 7.91 11.47 -1.30
N HIS A 49 7.59 12.55 -0.58
CA HIS A 49 7.22 12.53 0.84
C HIS A 49 8.19 11.73 1.76
N GLY A 50 9.50 11.79 1.51
CA GLY A 50 10.52 11.13 2.33
C GLY A 50 10.50 11.52 3.81
N GLY A 51 10.94 10.60 4.69
CA GLY A 51 10.89 10.78 6.15
C GLY A 51 9.52 10.49 6.78
N THR A 52 8.55 10.03 5.98
CA THR A 52 7.23 9.61 6.47
C THR A 52 7.10 8.09 6.47
N TRP A 53 6.14 7.59 7.23
CA TRP A 53 5.76 6.19 7.30
C TRP A 53 4.59 5.88 6.37
N GLY A 54 4.74 4.85 5.55
CA GLY A 54 3.71 4.36 4.64
C GLY A 54 3.64 2.84 4.62
N ILE A 55 2.87 2.31 3.68
CA ILE A 55 2.91 0.90 3.33
C ILE A 55 3.93 0.67 2.21
N PRO A 56 4.63 -0.48 2.16
CA PRO A 56 5.47 -0.86 1.03
C PRO A 56 4.68 -0.83 -0.28
N GLY A 57 5.30 -0.37 -1.36
CA GLY A 57 4.61 -0.18 -2.63
C GLY A 57 5.22 0.87 -3.53
N GLY A 58 4.92 0.77 -4.82
CA GLY A 58 5.57 1.55 -5.86
C GLY A 58 4.76 1.66 -7.14
N ALA A 59 5.43 2.14 -8.19
CA ALA A 59 4.85 2.34 -9.51
C ALA A 59 4.53 1.01 -10.17
N ARG A 60 3.37 0.93 -10.84
CA ARG A 60 3.04 -0.26 -11.64
C ARG A 60 3.78 -0.25 -12.97
N HIS A 61 4.19 -1.43 -13.39
CA HIS A 61 4.71 -1.65 -14.74
C HIS A 61 3.60 -1.61 -15.80
N GLU A 62 3.98 -1.50 -17.07
CA GLU A 62 3.02 -1.55 -18.18
C GLU A 62 2.31 -2.91 -18.20
N GLY A 63 0.96 -2.88 -18.18
CA GLY A 63 0.13 -4.09 -18.16
C GLY A 63 0.10 -4.83 -16.82
N GLU A 64 0.78 -4.34 -15.79
CA GLU A 64 0.77 -4.93 -14.45
C GLU A 64 -0.51 -4.54 -13.69
N ASP A 65 -1.20 -5.56 -13.14
CA ASP A 65 -2.34 -5.32 -12.28
C ASP A 65 -1.91 -4.84 -10.88
N ALA A 66 -2.85 -4.27 -10.12
CA ALA A 66 -2.53 -3.69 -8.81
C ALA A 66 -2.12 -4.71 -7.75
N VAL A 67 -2.62 -5.95 -7.80
CA VAL A 67 -2.24 -7.01 -6.84
C VAL A 67 -0.81 -7.45 -7.12
N SER A 68 -0.50 -7.74 -8.38
CA SER A 68 0.84 -8.11 -8.83
C SER A 68 1.86 -7.01 -8.49
N GLY A 69 1.55 -5.75 -8.78
CA GLY A 69 2.42 -4.61 -8.45
C GLY A 69 2.65 -4.47 -6.94
N ALA A 70 1.60 -4.46 -6.13
CA ALA A 70 1.75 -4.34 -4.66
C ALA A 70 2.59 -5.49 -4.06
N LEU A 71 2.37 -6.73 -4.51
CA LEU A 71 3.13 -7.88 -4.03
C LEU A 71 4.59 -7.85 -4.48
N ARG A 72 4.87 -7.49 -5.74
CA ARG A 72 6.23 -7.34 -6.27
C ARG A 72 6.99 -6.29 -5.47
N GLU A 73 6.47 -5.07 -5.38
CA GLU A 73 7.10 -3.96 -4.66
C GLU A 73 7.34 -4.32 -3.19
N SER A 74 6.34 -4.89 -2.52
CA SER A 74 6.51 -5.32 -1.12
C SER A 74 7.56 -6.42 -0.93
N THR A 75 7.74 -7.28 -1.94
CA THR A 75 8.80 -8.30 -1.95
C THR A 75 10.16 -7.63 -2.13
N GLU A 76 10.27 -6.68 -3.07
CA GLU A 76 11.49 -5.99 -3.46
C GLU A 76 11.99 -5.00 -2.38
N GLU A 77 11.09 -4.30 -1.70
CA GLU A 77 11.41 -3.26 -0.71
C GLU A 77 11.51 -3.81 0.72
N ALA A 78 10.62 -4.73 1.07
CA ALA A 78 10.38 -5.16 2.44
C ALA A 78 10.55 -6.67 2.69
N GLY A 79 11.00 -7.42 1.68
CA GLY A 79 11.21 -8.86 1.77
C GLY A 79 9.93 -9.64 2.05
N VAL A 80 8.76 -9.09 1.72
CA VAL A 80 7.46 -9.75 1.95
C VAL A 80 7.35 -10.99 1.05
N PRO A 81 7.17 -12.20 1.60
CA PRO A 81 6.99 -13.38 0.78
C PRO A 81 5.54 -13.44 0.26
N ALA A 82 5.35 -13.26 -1.05
CA ALA A 82 4.03 -13.32 -1.69
C ALA A 82 3.16 -14.54 -1.29
N PRO A 83 3.70 -15.77 -1.11
CA PRO A 83 2.91 -16.92 -0.65
C PRO A 83 2.32 -16.79 0.77
N ALA A 84 2.86 -15.89 1.60
CA ALA A 84 2.36 -15.63 2.94
C ALA A 84 1.26 -14.55 2.99
N ILE A 85 0.84 -14.04 1.84
CA ILE A 85 -0.10 -12.93 1.73
C ILE A 85 -1.37 -13.41 1.05
N LEU A 86 -2.51 -13.20 1.70
CA LEU A 86 -3.84 -13.42 1.14
C LEU A 86 -4.53 -12.07 0.92
N PRO A 87 -4.58 -11.55 -0.32
CA PRO A 87 -5.35 -10.37 -0.65
C PRO A 87 -6.83 -10.55 -0.31
N ARG A 88 -7.46 -9.51 0.25
CA ARG A 88 -8.88 -9.52 0.65
C ARG A 88 -9.68 -8.48 -0.10
N PHE A 89 -9.11 -7.28 -0.24
CA PHE A 89 -9.76 -6.16 -0.90
C PHE A 89 -8.75 -5.31 -1.68
N SER A 90 -9.24 -4.61 -2.69
CA SER A 90 -8.56 -3.50 -3.33
C SER A 90 -9.30 -2.19 -3.03
N TYR A 91 -8.60 -1.21 -2.49
CA TYR A 91 -9.09 0.14 -2.28
C TYR A 91 -8.46 1.09 -3.29
N LEU A 92 -9.27 1.70 -4.15
CA LEU A 92 -8.82 2.50 -5.28
C LEU A 92 -9.08 3.99 -5.04
N ILE A 93 -8.03 4.78 -5.23
CA ILE A 93 -8.10 6.24 -5.34
C ILE A 93 -7.84 6.60 -6.80
N ASP A 94 -8.81 7.24 -7.44
CA ASP A 94 -8.68 7.81 -8.78
C ASP A 94 -8.46 9.33 -8.69
N ARG A 95 -7.45 9.83 -9.42
CA ARG A 95 -7.13 11.26 -9.54
C ARG A 95 -7.42 11.82 -10.94
N GLY A 96 -8.08 11.03 -11.79
CA GLY A 96 -8.40 11.37 -13.18
C GLY A 96 -7.17 11.24 -14.07
N GLY A 97 -6.81 10.01 -14.41
CA GLY A 97 -5.64 9.69 -15.26
C GLY A 97 -4.45 9.11 -14.50
N TRP A 98 -4.55 9.02 -13.17
CA TRP A 98 -3.62 8.26 -12.32
C TRP A 98 -4.39 7.65 -11.15
N THR A 99 -4.05 6.42 -10.79
CA THR A 99 -4.68 5.71 -9.68
C THR A 99 -3.65 5.19 -8.69
N TYR A 100 -3.99 5.25 -7.40
CA TYR A 100 -3.31 4.48 -6.36
C TYR A 100 -4.25 3.38 -5.87
N THR A 101 -3.77 2.14 -5.81
CA THR A 101 -4.54 1.02 -5.26
C THR A 101 -3.87 0.44 -4.03
N THR A 102 -4.53 0.53 -2.88
CA THR A 102 -4.11 -0.19 -1.68
C THR A 102 -4.69 -1.61 -1.71
N ILE A 103 -3.81 -2.61 -1.72
CA ILE A 103 -4.18 -4.01 -1.56
C ILE A 103 -4.19 -4.33 -0.08
N ILE A 104 -5.37 -4.64 0.44
CA ILE A 104 -5.57 -4.98 1.85
C ILE A 104 -5.51 -6.50 1.96
N ALA A 105 -4.59 -7.01 2.76
CA ALA A 105 -4.29 -8.43 2.79
C ALA A 105 -4.06 -8.96 4.20
N SER A 106 -4.42 -10.23 4.42
CA SER A 106 -4.08 -10.96 5.63
C SER A 106 -2.75 -11.67 5.46
N VAL A 107 -1.92 -11.65 6.50
CA VAL A 107 -0.73 -12.49 6.59
C VAL A 107 -1.16 -13.90 7.02
N THR A 108 -0.92 -14.90 6.17
CA THR A 108 -1.31 -16.30 6.41
C THR A 108 -0.20 -17.14 7.04
N ALA A 109 1.05 -16.68 6.92
CA ALA A 109 2.22 -17.29 7.54
C ALA A 109 3.15 -16.19 8.09
N PRO A 110 3.58 -16.24 9.35
CA PRO A 110 4.50 -15.24 9.90
C PRO A 110 5.82 -15.19 9.12
N PHE A 111 6.32 -13.97 8.93
CA PHE A 111 7.62 -13.71 8.32
C PHE A 111 8.28 -12.49 8.96
N GLU A 112 9.60 -12.40 8.82
CA GLU A 112 10.38 -11.22 9.21
C GLU A 112 10.56 -10.31 8.00
N ALA A 113 10.07 -9.08 8.11
CA ALA A 113 10.28 -8.06 7.08
C ALA A 113 11.75 -7.62 7.09
N ARG A 114 12.32 -7.38 5.92
CA ARG A 114 13.73 -7.01 5.77
C ARG A 114 13.84 -5.89 4.75
N ILE A 115 14.65 -4.89 5.07
CA ILE A 115 15.02 -3.87 4.10
C ILE A 115 15.88 -4.56 3.04
N THR A 116 15.35 -4.65 1.83
CA THR A 116 16.00 -5.34 0.71
C THR A 116 16.50 -4.38 -0.36
N ASP A 117 16.19 -3.10 -0.23
CA ASP A 117 16.60 -2.04 -1.15
C ASP A 117 17.07 -0.76 -0.42
N PRO A 118 17.60 0.23 -1.15
CA PRO A 118 18.01 1.51 -0.57
C PRO A 118 16.85 2.49 -0.27
N GLU A 119 15.59 2.11 -0.48
CA GLU A 119 14.44 3.03 -0.41
C GLU A 119 13.78 3.09 0.97
N SER A 120 14.23 2.23 1.90
CA SER A 120 13.72 2.14 3.26
C SER A 120 14.76 2.52 4.31
N HIS A 121 14.40 3.36 5.28
CA HIS A 121 15.18 3.59 6.50
C HIS A 121 14.85 2.59 7.61
N ALA A 122 13.60 2.15 7.69
CA ALA A 122 13.10 1.23 8.70
C ALA A 122 11.86 0.48 8.19
N LEU A 123 11.65 -0.72 8.73
CA LEU A 123 10.40 -1.48 8.61
C LEU A 123 9.92 -1.82 10.01
N GLU A 124 8.62 -1.69 10.26
CA GLU A 124 8.04 -1.99 11.57
C GLU A 124 6.66 -2.63 11.41
N TRP A 125 6.39 -3.67 12.21
CA TRP A 125 5.03 -4.13 12.44
C TRP A 125 4.41 -3.28 13.55
N VAL A 126 3.40 -2.50 13.22
CA VAL A 126 2.81 -1.50 14.10
C VAL A 126 1.38 -1.89 14.48
N PRO A 127 1.05 -2.00 15.79
CA PRO A 127 -0.32 -2.22 16.26
C PRO A 127 -1.29 -1.17 15.70
N LEU A 128 -2.51 -1.57 15.35
CA LEU A 128 -3.48 -0.74 14.61
C LEU A 128 -3.78 0.60 15.33
N GLU A 129 -3.84 0.57 16.65
CA GLU A 129 -4.08 1.74 17.50
C GLU A 129 -2.91 2.73 17.54
N ARG A 130 -1.69 2.27 17.23
CA ARG A 130 -0.47 3.10 17.24
C ARG A 130 -0.18 3.75 15.89
N VAL A 131 -0.70 3.22 14.78
CA VAL A 131 -0.43 3.71 13.41
C VAL A 131 -0.64 5.22 13.27
N ALA A 132 -1.74 5.75 13.82
CA ALA A 132 -2.05 7.18 13.71
C ALA A 132 -1.09 8.10 14.51
N GLY A 133 -0.22 7.53 15.36
CA GLY A 133 0.79 8.27 16.10
C GLY A 133 2.12 8.45 15.35
N TYR A 134 2.28 7.83 14.18
CA TYR A 134 3.47 7.98 13.34
C TYR A 134 3.30 9.18 12.40
N GLU A 135 4.42 9.73 11.91
CA GLU A 135 4.40 10.72 10.83
C GLU A 135 4.07 10.02 9.51
N LEU A 136 2.78 9.91 9.19
CA LEU A 136 2.32 9.11 8.05
C LEU A 136 2.46 9.85 6.71
N HIS A 137 2.73 9.08 5.65
CA HIS A 137 2.62 9.54 4.27
C HIS A 137 1.22 10.15 4.06
N PRO A 138 1.07 11.37 3.50
CA PRO A 138 -0.21 12.09 3.50
C PRO A 138 -1.37 11.31 2.86
N GLY A 139 -1.11 10.61 1.75
CA GLY A 139 -2.11 9.77 1.09
C GLY A 139 -2.53 8.55 1.93
N PHE A 140 -1.58 7.95 2.65
CA PHE A 140 -1.86 6.81 3.53
C PHE A 140 -2.59 7.27 4.79
N GLY A 141 -2.12 8.35 5.43
CA GLY A 141 -2.76 8.94 6.61
C GLY A 141 -4.21 9.37 6.35
N ALA A 142 -4.52 9.91 5.16
CA ALA A 142 -5.89 10.25 4.78
C ALA A 142 -6.78 9.00 4.59
N SER A 143 -6.21 7.89 4.11
CA SER A 143 -6.94 6.64 3.89
C SER A 143 -7.08 5.81 5.17
N TRP A 144 -6.15 5.92 6.11
CA TRP A 144 -6.06 5.07 7.29
C TRP A 144 -7.35 4.98 8.13
N PRO A 145 -8.06 6.10 8.45
CA PRO A 145 -9.33 6.03 9.19
C PRO A 145 -10.42 5.21 8.47
N LEU A 146 -10.36 5.14 7.14
CA LEU A 146 -11.29 4.38 6.32
C LEU A 146 -10.90 2.90 6.23
N LEU A 147 -9.59 2.61 6.17
CA LEU A 147 -9.07 1.26 6.00
C LEU A 147 -8.98 0.48 7.31
N ARG A 148 -8.65 1.13 8.43
CA ARG A 148 -8.49 0.48 9.73
C ARG A 148 -9.69 -0.38 10.15
N PRO A 149 -10.96 0.06 10.00
CA PRO A 149 -12.11 -0.77 10.36
C PRO A 149 -12.22 -2.08 9.56
N LEU A 150 -11.64 -2.16 8.35
CA LEU A 150 -11.62 -3.39 7.55
C LEU A 150 -10.73 -4.48 8.16
N LEU A 151 -9.83 -4.10 9.06
CA LEU A 151 -8.87 -4.97 9.74
C LEU A 151 -9.36 -5.43 11.12
N ALA A 152 -10.57 -5.04 11.53
CA ALA A 152 -11.10 -5.33 12.86
C ALA A 152 -11.28 -6.84 13.09
N ASP A 153 -10.95 -7.30 14.30
CA ASP A 153 -11.26 -8.67 14.75
C ASP A 153 -12.78 -8.90 14.81
N ASP A 154 -13.55 -7.85 15.06
CA ASP A 154 -15.01 -7.88 15.00
C ASP A 154 -15.50 -7.93 13.55
N ALA A 155 -16.05 -9.08 13.16
CA ALA A 155 -16.50 -9.34 11.80
C ALA A 155 -17.66 -8.42 11.36
N ASP A 156 -18.48 -7.90 12.29
CA ASP A 156 -19.56 -6.98 11.95
C ASP A 156 -19.05 -5.59 11.60
N THR A 157 -18.08 -5.07 12.36
CA THR A 157 -17.36 -3.83 12.08
C THR A 157 -16.69 -3.91 10.71
N ALA A 158 -15.92 -4.98 10.45
CA ALA A 158 -15.23 -5.15 9.17
C ALA A 158 -16.20 -5.22 7.99
N ARG A 159 -17.31 -5.97 8.13
CA ARG A 159 -18.35 -6.08 7.09
C ARG A 159 -19.05 -4.76 6.82
N THR A 160 -19.40 -4.00 7.87
CA THR A 160 -20.07 -2.70 7.75
C THR A 160 -19.18 -1.69 7.04
N ALA A 161 -17.91 -1.63 7.42
CA ALA A 161 -16.92 -0.77 6.76
C ALA A 161 -16.72 -1.15 5.28
N ALA A 162 -16.63 -2.45 4.98
CA ALA A 162 -16.51 -2.93 3.61
C ALA A 162 -17.73 -2.55 2.76
N ALA A 163 -18.94 -2.71 3.31
CA ALA A 163 -20.18 -2.33 2.63
C ALA A 163 -20.23 -0.82 2.35
N ALA A 164 -19.82 0.02 3.30
CA ALA A 164 -19.80 1.48 3.12
C ALA A 164 -18.84 1.92 2.00
N LEU A 165 -17.62 1.36 1.97
CA LEU A 165 -16.62 1.72 0.95
C LEU A 165 -16.95 1.13 -0.43
N ALA A 166 -17.58 -0.05 -0.47
CA ALA A 166 -18.09 -0.65 -1.71
C ALA A 166 -19.25 0.18 -2.28
N ALA A 167 -20.17 0.67 -1.44
CA ALA A 167 -21.25 1.56 -1.86
C ALA A 167 -20.72 2.90 -2.41
N ALA A 168 -19.57 3.37 -1.92
CA ALA A 168 -18.85 4.52 -2.46
C ALA A 168 -18.05 4.22 -3.75
N GLY A 169 -18.04 2.97 -4.23
CA GLY A 169 -17.34 2.54 -5.45
C GLY A 169 -15.81 2.48 -5.32
N SER A 170 -15.28 2.58 -4.10
CA SER A 170 -13.84 2.69 -3.85
C SER A 170 -13.19 1.39 -3.38
N LEU A 171 -13.99 0.38 -3.01
CA LEU A 171 -13.50 -0.91 -2.51
C LEU A 171 -14.08 -2.06 -3.34
N SER A 172 -13.22 -2.96 -3.81
CA SER A 172 -13.62 -4.21 -4.46
C SER A 172 -13.09 -5.42 -3.67
N PRO A 173 -13.87 -6.50 -3.51
CA PRO A 173 -13.34 -7.75 -2.95
C PRO A 173 -12.36 -8.41 -3.92
N LEU A 174 -11.36 -9.10 -3.37
CA LEU A 174 -10.42 -9.93 -4.12
C LEU A 174 -10.74 -11.42 -3.88
N PRO A 175 -10.48 -12.29 -4.88
CA PRO A 175 -10.78 -13.71 -4.80
C PRO A 175 -9.99 -14.45 -3.71
#